data_AF-A0A848SLC0-F1
#
_entry.id   AF-A0A848SLC0-F1
#
_cell.length_a   1.000
_cell.length_b   1.000
_cell.length_c   1.000
_cell.angle_alpha   90.00
_cell.angle_beta   90.00
_cell.angle_gamma   90.00
#
_symmetry.space_group_name_H-M   'P 1'
#
loop_
_entity.id
_entity.type
_entity.pdbx_description
1 polymer ?
#
loop_
_entity_poly.entity_id
_entity_poly.type
_entity_poly.pdbx_seq_one_letter_code
_entity_poly.pdbx_strand_id
1 'polypeptide(L)'
;MNIETKMDPLAASFAAMEEPAHEESEAEPAPAPEPPKTPIEKMGDQLSAMKSWMDAHTVAAAPQLLIAAAGHLPGWRHASLELSSDGGASFESIGQTAPPAIIGTAVDTLADGQSTLFDAAHAVEIELLHGTMWLEGRNDDGLVAGANLALLGDELIQFGAAEALGVDRFRLLRLLRGRRGTESAMSNHVAGERFVLLDPLTLKPFDAASAMLGAELELLATGIGDDIPAEAALTLAGRSIRPPAPQPARLGVDRWWRCPARRGGGTLVGDDHARCRNGANRRNRSGGLSLHRSSAGCGRRG
;
A
#
# COMPACT_ATOMS: atom_id res chain seq x y z
N MET A 1 88.41 0.39 -39.55
CA MET A 1 87.51 0.26 -40.71
C MET A 1 86.60 -0.91 -40.40
N ASN A 2 85.37 -0.70 -39.90
CA ASN A 2 84.14 -0.52 -40.70
C ASN A 2 84.01 -1.70 -41.70
N ILE A 3 82.99 -2.58 -41.68
CA ILE A 3 81.55 -2.33 -41.83
C ILE A 3 80.75 -3.66 -41.61
N GLU A 4 79.59 -3.56 -40.95
CA GLU A 4 78.32 -4.34 -41.01
C GLU A 4 78.35 -5.88 -40.88
N THR A 5 77.32 -6.62 -40.44
CA THR A 5 75.86 -6.48 -40.27
C THR A 5 75.50 -7.62 -39.28
N LYS A 6 74.57 -7.57 -38.33
CA LYS A 6 73.12 -7.46 -38.46
C LYS A 6 72.55 -7.69 -37.05
N MET A 7 71.81 -6.73 -36.48
CA MET A 7 71.06 -6.91 -35.23
C MET A 7 69.72 -7.59 -35.51
N ASP A 8 69.42 -8.58 -34.66
CA ASP A 8 68.15 -8.97 -34.00
C ASP A 8 66.88 -9.23 -34.85
N PRO A 9 66.12 -10.30 -34.51
CA PRO A 9 65.20 -10.17 -33.37
C PRO A 9 64.90 -11.44 -32.55
N LEU A 10 64.19 -11.18 -31.44
CA LEU A 10 63.29 -12.06 -30.67
C LEU A 10 63.87 -12.87 -29.50
N ALA A 11 63.80 -12.24 -28.33
CA ALA A 11 63.01 -12.68 -27.17
C ALA A 11 63.00 -14.19 -26.90
N ALA A 12 63.97 -14.64 -26.09
CA ALA A 12 63.85 -15.88 -25.34
C ALA A 12 63.07 -15.61 -24.04
N SER A 13 61.87 -16.16 -23.99
CA SER A 13 61.03 -16.30 -22.80
C SER A 13 61.79 -16.92 -21.64
N PHE A 14 61.69 -16.30 -20.48
CA PHE A 14 61.99 -16.93 -19.19
C PHE A 14 60.75 -16.71 -18.31
N ALA A 15 59.90 -17.71 -18.22
CA ALA A 15 58.88 -17.81 -17.18
C ALA A 15 58.68 -19.31 -16.90
N ALA A 16 59.09 -19.68 -15.70
CA ALA A 16 58.97 -21.00 -15.13
C ALA A 16 57.49 -21.40 -14.96
N MET A 17 57.29 -22.71 -14.94
CA MET A 17 56.03 -23.40 -14.66
C MET A 17 55.41 -22.97 -13.33
N GLU A 18 54.10 -22.76 -13.33
CA GLU A 18 53.20 -23.32 -12.32
C GLU A 18 51.82 -23.48 -12.97
N GLU A 19 51.37 -24.74 -13.14
CA GLU A 19 50.00 -25.05 -13.52
C GLU A 19 49.05 -24.59 -12.42
N PRO A 20 48.03 -23.75 -12.70
CA PRO A 20 46.90 -23.66 -11.81
C PRO A 20 46.01 -24.89 -12.03
N ALA A 21 45.70 -25.56 -10.93
CA ALA A 21 44.75 -26.65 -10.87
C ALA A 21 43.46 -26.27 -11.60
N HIS A 22 42.96 -27.22 -12.40
CA HIS A 22 41.56 -27.26 -12.79
C HIS A 22 40.71 -27.25 -11.51
N GLU A 23 40.19 -26.08 -11.14
CA GLU A 23 39.15 -25.97 -10.13
C GLU A 23 37.86 -26.43 -10.80
N GLU A 24 37.59 -27.73 -10.65
CA GLU A 24 36.26 -28.28 -10.87
C GLU A 24 35.30 -27.51 -9.97
N SER A 25 34.54 -26.60 -10.57
CA SER A 25 33.40 -25.94 -9.93
C SER A 25 32.39 -27.03 -9.59
N GLU A 26 32.49 -27.55 -8.37
CA GLU A 26 31.40 -28.27 -7.72
C GLU A 26 30.22 -27.29 -7.65
N ALA A 27 29.32 -27.41 -8.62
CA ALA A 27 28.03 -26.77 -8.56
C ALA A 27 27.38 -27.12 -7.22
N GLU A 28 27.13 -26.10 -6.40
CA GLU A 28 26.38 -26.23 -5.15
C GLU A 28 25.14 -27.08 -5.42
N PRO A 29 24.94 -28.21 -4.69
CA PRO A 29 23.77 -29.04 -4.91
C PRO A 29 22.53 -28.19 -4.63
N ALA A 30 21.58 -28.19 -5.57
CA ALA A 30 20.31 -27.50 -5.42
C ALA A 30 19.73 -27.79 -4.02
N PRO A 31 19.22 -26.77 -3.31
CA PRO A 31 18.71 -26.96 -1.96
C PRO A 31 17.67 -28.09 -1.99
N ALA A 32 17.81 -29.03 -1.06
CA ALA A 32 16.92 -30.18 -0.96
C ALA A 32 15.46 -29.69 -0.93
N PRO A 33 14.53 -30.36 -1.63
CA PRO A 33 13.12 -29.98 -1.60
C PRO A 33 12.66 -30.01 -0.14
N GLU A 34 12.09 -28.89 0.32
CA GLU A 34 11.61 -28.79 1.69
C GLU A 34 10.67 -29.95 2.02
N PRO A 35 10.80 -30.56 3.21
CA PRO A 35 9.97 -31.70 3.58
C PRO A 35 8.49 -31.31 3.52
N PRO A 36 7.60 -32.21 3.08
CA PRO A 36 6.18 -31.91 2.98
C PRO A 36 5.63 -31.57 4.37
N LYS A 37 5.06 -30.37 4.50
CA LYS A 37 4.44 -29.88 5.74
C LYS A 37 3.52 -30.92 6.37
N THR A 38 3.70 -31.16 7.66
CA THR A 38 2.86 -32.03 8.46
C THR A 38 1.42 -31.49 8.55
N PRO A 39 0.43 -32.33 8.87
CA PRO A 39 -0.95 -31.86 9.08
C PRO A 39 -1.09 -30.77 10.15
N ILE A 40 -0.22 -30.76 11.17
CA ILE A 40 -0.21 -29.74 12.24
C ILE A 40 0.31 -28.40 11.71
N GLU A 41 1.39 -28.41 10.93
CA GLU A 41 1.92 -27.19 10.31
C GLU A 41 0.95 -26.61 9.29
N LYS A 42 0.27 -27.46 8.51
CA LYS A 42 -0.81 -27.04 7.61
C LYS A 42 -1.99 -26.41 8.37
N MET A 43 -2.37 -26.96 9.52
CA MET A 43 -3.38 -26.37 10.39
C MET A 43 -2.92 -25.03 10.97
N GLY A 44 -1.63 -24.91 11.34
CA GLY A 44 -1.00 -23.68 11.78
C GLY A 44 -1.06 -22.58 10.71
N ASP A 45 -0.71 -22.92 9.47
CA ASP A 45 -0.83 -22.03 8.31
C ASP A 45 -2.29 -21.61 8.07
N GLN A 46 -3.24 -22.54 8.19
CA GLN A 46 -4.68 -22.24 8.05
C GLN A 46 -5.20 -21.32 9.16
N LEU A 47 -4.78 -21.53 10.40
CA LEU A 47 -5.15 -20.68 11.53
C LEU A 47 -4.49 -19.30 11.44
N SER A 48 -3.24 -19.24 10.99
CA SER A 48 -2.53 -17.98 10.76
C SER A 48 -3.17 -17.19 9.61
N ALA A 49 -3.52 -17.87 8.50
CA ALA A 49 -4.25 -17.28 7.39
C ALA A 49 -5.65 -16.79 7.81
N MET A 50 -6.36 -17.57 8.63
CA MET A 50 -7.67 -17.17 9.14
C MET A 50 -7.58 -16.00 10.13
N LYS A 51 -6.55 -15.98 10.99
CA LYS A 51 -6.28 -14.85 11.89
C LYS A 51 -5.91 -13.60 11.10
N SER A 52 -5.04 -13.71 10.11
CA SER A 52 -4.69 -12.60 9.19
C SER A 52 -5.92 -12.08 8.44
N TRP A 53 -6.78 -12.98 7.95
CA TRP A 53 -8.04 -12.61 7.31
C TRP A 53 -8.97 -11.89 8.31
N MET A 54 -9.10 -12.38 9.53
CA MET A 54 -9.89 -11.70 10.57
C MET A 54 -9.32 -10.33 10.91
N ASP A 55 -8.01 -10.22 11.16
CA ASP A 55 -7.32 -8.98 11.52
C ASP A 55 -7.41 -7.91 10.40
N ALA A 56 -7.51 -8.35 9.13
CA ALA A 56 -7.77 -7.45 8.01
C ALA A 56 -9.21 -6.90 7.97
N HIS A 57 -10.16 -7.55 8.65
CA HIS A 57 -11.59 -7.23 8.64
C HIS A 57 -12.15 -6.87 10.02
N THR A 58 -11.35 -6.84 11.08
CA THR A 58 -11.78 -6.44 12.42
C THR A 58 -11.82 -4.92 12.54
N VAL A 59 -12.97 -4.44 12.98
CA VAL A 59 -13.17 -3.04 13.36
C VAL A 59 -12.73 -2.89 14.81
N ALA A 60 -12.02 -1.80 15.14
CA ALA A 60 -11.61 -1.56 16.52
C ALA A 60 -12.85 -1.33 17.40
N ALA A 61 -12.80 -1.79 18.66
CA ALA A 61 -13.89 -1.59 19.61
C ALA A 61 -14.01 -0.13 20.09
N ALA A 62 -12.91 0.63 20.00
CA ALA A 62 -12.82 2.04 20.34
C ALA A 62 -11.99 2.80 19.28
N PRO A 63 -12.17 4.12 19.15
CA PRO A 63 -11.30 4.93 18.30
C PRO A 63 -9.83 4.80 18.72
N GLN A 64 -9.01 4.26 17.83
CA GLN A 64 -7.58 4.13 18.06
C GLN A 64 -6.79 5.27 17.44
N LEU A 65 -5.88 5.81 18.23
CA LEU A 65 -4.82 6.71 17.82
C LEU A 65 -3.49 5.93 17.85
N LEU A 66 -2.72 6.02 16.76
CA LEU A 66 -1.39 5.44 16.67
C LEU A 66 -0.37 6.59 16.68
N ILE A 67 0.48 6.61 17.70
CA ILE A 67 1.46 7.67 17.90
C ILE A 67 2.83 7.12 17.50
N ALA A 68 3.44 7.77 16.51
CA ALA A 68 4.80 7.53 16.06
C ALA A 68 5.67 8.72 16.48
N ALA A 69 6.87 8.46 16.98
CA ALA A 69 7.80 9.50 17.37
C ALA A 69 9.24 9.07 17.06
N ALA A 70 10.07 10.05 16.73
CA ALA A 70 11.50 9.88 16.50
C ALA A 70 12.21 11.21 16.79
N GLY A 71 13.51 11.14 17.12
CA GLY A 71 14.35 12.32 17.28
C GLY A 71 15.15 12.63 16.02
N HIS A 72 15.50 13.90 15.83
CA HIS A 72 16.27 14.39 14.67
C HIS A 72 17.71 13.85 14.61
N LEU A 73 18.23 13.35 15.74
CA LEU A 73 19.58 12.83 15.83
C LEU A 73 19.58 11.34 16.21
N PRO A 74 20.57 10.57 15.72
CA PRO A 74 20.81 9.23 16.20
C PRO A 74 21.04 9.25 17.71
N GLY A 75 20.38 8.35 18.45
CA GLY A 75 20.51 8.29 19.90
C GLY A 75 19.24 8.60 20.68
N TRP A 76 18.19 9.09 20.02
CA TRP A 76 16.87 9.22 20.65
C TRP A 76 16.34 7.85 21.11
N ARG A 77 15.51 7.85 22.17
CA ARG A 77 15.01 6.61 22.80
C ARG A 77 13.50 6.62 22.97
N HIS A 78 12.97 7.64 23.63
CA HIS A 78 11.55 7.83 23.88
C HIS A 78 11.28 9.28 24.31
N ALA A 79 10.01 9.66 24.31
CA ALA A 79 9.51 10.90 24.89
C ALA A 79 8.33 10.60 25.83
N SER A 80 8.11 11.44 26.85
CA SER A 80 6.86 11.45 27.59
C SER A 80 5.78 12.10 26.74
N LEU A 81 4.60 11.50 26.73
CA LEU A 81 3.46 11.93 25.94
C LEU A 81 2.37 12.50 26.83
N GLU A 82 1.84 13.64 26.42
CA GLU A 82 0.67 14.29 27.01
C GLU A 82 -0.36 14.58 25.91
N LEU A 83 -1.64 14.47 26.25
CA LEU A 83 -2.76 14.64 25.32
C LEU A 83 -3.75 15.65 25.89
N SER A 84 -4.15 16.61 25.07
CA SER A 84 -5.30 17.48 25.30
C SER A 84 -6.42 17.11 24.34
N SER A 85 -7.65 17.20 24.84
CA SER A 85 -8.89 17.01 24.06
C SER A 85 -9.83 18.22 24.14
N ASP A 86 -9.37 19.31 24.76
CA ASP A 86 -10.12 20.52 25.06
C ASP A 86 -9.51 21.77 24.40
N GLY A 87 -8.75 21.58 23.32
CA GLY A 87 -8.10 22.67 22.57
C GLY A 87 -6.94 23.31 23.34
N GLY A 88 -6.12 22.48 24.00
CA GLY A 88 -4.90 22.91 24.68
C GLY A 88 -5.12 23.50 26.07
N ALA A 89 -6.33 23.43 26.64
CA ALA A 89 -6.62 23.99 27.96
C ALA A 89 -6.12 23.09 29.10
N SER A 90 -6.15 21.77 28.91
CA SER A 90 -5.58 20.80 29.85
C SER A 90 -4.90 19.64 29.14
N PHE A 91 -3.77 19.21 29.69
CA PHE A 91 -2.98 18.09 29.18
C PHE A 91 -2.93 16.96 30.20
N GLU A 92 -3.26 15.76 29.75
CA GLU A 92 -3.20 14.54 30.55
C GLU A 92 -2.06 13.65 30.06
N SER A 93 -1.27 13.09 30.99
CA SER A 93 -0.19 12.18 30.62
C SER A 93 -0.75 10.83 30.13
N ILE A 94 -0.35 10.41 28.94
CA ILE A 94 -0.73 9.12 28.32
C ILE A 94 0.43 8.11 28.32
N GLY A 95 1.50 8.41 29.07
CA GLY A 95 2.68 7.56 29.24
C GLY A 95 3.84 7.96 28.35
N GLN A 96 4.56 6.98 27.80
CA GLN A 96 5.74 7.19 26.95
C GLN A 96 5.50 6.68 25.53
N THR A 97 6.24 7.24 24.58
CA THR A 97 6.30 6.75 23.21
C THR A 97 6.84 5.32 23.15
N ALA A 98 6.53 4.63 22.06
CA ALA A 98 7.26 3.43 21.66
C ALA A 98 8.72 3.80 21.25
N PRO A 99 9.58 2.79 20.97
CA PRO A 99 10.89 3.02 20.36
C PRO A 99 10.79 3.83 19.05
N PRO A 100 11.88 4.51 18.63
CA PRO A 100 11.86 5.40 17.47
C PRO A 100 11.27 4.74 16.22
N ALA A 101 10.23 5.38 15.69
CA ALA A 101 9.64 5.01 14.41
C ALA A 101 10.48 5.56 13.25
N ILE A 102 10.31 4.98 12.06
CA ILE A 102 10.91 5.53 10.84
C ILE A 102 9.98 6.61 10.30
N ILE A 103 10.45 7.86 10.39
CA ILE A 103 9.71 9.06 9.99
C ILE A 103 10.53 9.82 8.96
N GLY A 104 9.85 10.46 8.02
CA GLY A 104 10.47 11.28 6.99
C GLY A 104 9.47 12.23 6.33
N THR A 105 9.88 12.78 5.20
CA THR A 105 9.09 13.66 4.35
C THR A 105 9.20 13.22 2.89
N ALA A 106 8.11 13.38 2.15
CA ALA A 106 8.11 13.19 0.70
C ALA A 106 8.83 14.36 0.03
N VAL A 107 9.80 14.05 -0.81
CA VAL A 107 10.59 15.05 -1.56
C VAL A 107 9.83 15.48 -2.82
N ASP A 108 9.16 14.53 -3.46
CA ASP A 108 8.36 14.74 -4.66
C ASP A 108 6.87 14.44 -4.41
N THR A 109 6.05 14.83 -5.39
CA THR A 109 4.61 14.57 -5.39
C THR A 109 4.33 13.20 -5.98
N LEU A 110 3.65 12.33 -5.25
CA LEU A 110 3.17 11.07 -5.80
C LEU A 110 1.93 11.31 -6.67
N ALA A 111 2.04 11.01 -7.97
CA ALA A 111 0.92 11.19 -8.89
C ALA A 111 -0.27 10.26 -8.59
N ASP A 112 -1.44 10.65 -9.10
CA ASP A 112 -2.66 9.86 -9.03
C ASP A 112 -2.43 8.45 -9.60
N GLY A 113 -2.72 7.44 -8.77
CA GLY A 113 -2.53 6.03 -9.11
C GLY A 113 -3.84 5.24 -9.15
N GLN A 114 -3.70 3.92 -9.16
CA GLN A 114 -4.82 2.98 -8.99
C GLN A 114 -4.71 2.24 -7.66
N SER A 115 -5.84 2.03 -6.98
CA SER A 115 -5.88 1.34 -5.68
C SER A 115 -6.06 -0.19 -5.79
N THR A 116 -6.39 -0.70 -6.98
CA THR A 116 -6.79 -2.10 -7.17
C THR A 116 -5.65 -3.05 -7.58
N LEU A 117 -4.55 -2.51 -8.10
CA LEU A 117 -3.39 -3.27 -8.57
C LEU A 117 -2.11 -2.68 -7.98
N PHE A 118 -1.02 -3.44 -8.10
CA PHE A 118 0.31 -2.89 -7.86
C PHE A 118 0.56 -1.72 -8.83
N ASP A 119 0.94 -0.60 -8.25
CA ASP A 119 1.43 0.56 -8.96
C ASP A 119 2.93 0.39 -9.19
N ALA A 120 3.28 0.00 -10.42
CA ALA A 120 4.65 -0.10 -10.89
C ALA A 120 5.07 1.10 -11.75
N ALA A 121 4.16 2.06 -11.99
CA ALA A 121 4.40 3.20 -12.86
C ALA A 121 4.89 4.42 -12.06
N HIS A 122 4.37 4.58 -10.84
CA HIS A 122 4.70 5.71 -9.98
C HIS A 122 5.72 5.32 -8.91
N ALA A 123 6.54 6.29 -8.55
CA ALA A 123 7.51 6.23 -7.48
C ALA A 123 7.37 7.49 -6.63
N VAL A 124 7.84 7.42 -5.39
CA VAL A 124 7.95 8.59 -4.50
C VAL A 124 9.31 8.57 -3.82
N GLU A 125 9.95 9.72 -3.77
CA GLU A 125 11.20 9.93 -3.05
C GLU A 125 10.92 10.42 -1.63
N ILE A 126 11.53 9.77 -0.65
CA ILE A 126 11.38 10.07 0.76
C ILE A 126 12.74 10.46 1.33
N GLU A 127 12.76 11.55 2.09
CA GLU A 127 13.85 11.97 2.96
C GLU A 127 13.53 11.56 4.40
N LEU A 128 14.32 10.65 4.95
CA LEU A 128 14.20 10.20 6.33
C LEU A 128 14.80 11.23 7.27
N LEU A 129 14.38 11.19 8.53
CA LEU A 129 14.76 12.17 9.54
C LEU A 129 16.27 12.23 9.80
N HIS A 130 16.97 11.09 9.68
CA HIS A 130 18.43 11.01 9.77
C HIS A 130 18.97 9.72 9.12
N GLY A 131 20.26 9.74 8.76
CA GLY A 131 20.94 8.66 8.02
C GLY A 131 21.05 7.28 8.69
N THR A 132 20.68 7.14 9.97
CA THR A 132 20.64 5.82 10.62
C THR A 132 19.27 5.13 10.50
N MET A 133 18.27 5.79 9.92
CA MET A 133 17.01 5.12 9.55
C MET A 133 17.19 4.40 8.21
N TRP A 134 16.60 3.23 8.08
CA TRP A 134 16.76 2.40 6.88
C TRP A 134 15.43 1.76 6.49
N LEU A 135 15.13 1.77 5.19
CA LEU A 135 13.95 1.12 4.64
C LEU A 135 14.35 -0.13 3.86
N GLU A 136 13.61 -1.22 4.08
CA GLU A 136 13.80 -2.48 3.37
C GLU A 136 12.63 -2.77 2.45
N GLY A 137 12.92 -3.29 1.26
CA GLY A 137 11.90 -3.86 0.37
C GLY A 137 11.30 -5.16 0.92
N ARG A 138 10.15 -5.53 0.36
CA ARG A 138 9.45 -6.80 0.64
C ARG A 138 8.91 -7.37 -0.67
N ASN A 139 8.90 -8.69 -0.76
CA ASN A 139 8.33 -9.39 -1.91
C ASN A 139 6.80 -9.31 -1.91
N ASP A 140 6.18 -9.74 -3.01
CA ASP A 140 4.73 -9.66 -3.23
C ASP A 140 3.95 -10.41 -2.14
N ASP A 141 4.45 -11.56 -1.67
CA ASP A 141 3.82 -12.32 -0.58
C ASP A 141 3.81 -11.54 0.73
N GLY A 142 4.92 -10.86 1.06
CA GLY A 142 5.02 -10.00 2.22
C GLY A 142 4.07 -8.80 2.16
N LEU A 143 3.92 -8.19 0.98
CA LEU A 143 2.98 -7.08 0.78
C LEU A 143 1.53 -7.54 0.93
N VAL A 144 1.18 -8.70 0.34
CA VAL A 144 -0.15 -9.28 0.52
C VAL A 144 -0.43 -9.62 2.00
N ALA A 145 0.59 -10.01 2.76
CA ALA A 145 0.50 -10.21 4.20
C ALA A 145 0.42 -8.89 5.00
N GLY A 146 0.55 -7.73 4.36
CA GLY A 146 0.44 -6.40 4.97
C GLY A 146 1.75 -5.79 5.45
N ALA A 147 2.90 -6.31 5.03
CA ALA A 147 4.20 -5.74 5.34
C ALA A 147 4.40 -4.36 4.66
N ASN A 148 5.37 -3.60 5.17
CA ASN A 148 5.76 -2.29 4.63
C ASN A 148 4.59 -1.28 4.51
N LEU A 149 3.64 -1.33 5.44
CA LEU A 149 2.59 -0.33 5.52
C LEU A 149 3.20 1.00 5.97
N ALA A 150 2.95 2.07 5.23
CA ALA A 150 3.41 3.42 5.54
C ALA A 150 2.28 4.43 5.32
N LEU A 151 2.33 5.53 6.06
CA LEU A 151 1.48 6.70 5.87
C LEU A 151 2.26 7.73 5.05
N LEU A 152 1.69 8.15 3.93
CA LEU A 152 2.18 9.24 3.08
C LEU A 152 1.09 10.33 3.04
N GLY A 153 1.34 11.48 3.66
CA GLY A 153 0.32 12.50 3.86
C GLY A 153 -0.86 11.93 4.67
N ASP A 154 -1.99 11.71 3.99
CA ASP A 154 -3.19 11.06 4.54
C ASP A 154 -3.53 9.71 3.88
N GLU A 155 -2.68 9.22 2.97
CA GLU A 155 -2.82 7.94 2.29
C GLU A 155 -2.01 6.85 2.99
N LEU A 156 -2.61 5.67 3.17
CA LEU A 156 -1.86 4.48 3.55
C LEU A 156 -1.41 3.73 2.30
N ILE A 157 -0.09 3.61 2.16
CA ILE A 157 0.56 2.88 1.07
C ILE A 157 1.31 1.67 1.59
N GLN A 158 1.53 0.67 0.74
CA GLN A 158 2.58 -0.34 0.97
C GLN A 158 3.59 -0.27 -0.16
N PHE A 159 4.86 -0.58 0.11
CA PHE A 159 5.91 -0.51 -0.91
C PHE A 159 6.73 -1.81 -0.95
N GLY A 160 6.94 -2.33 -2.16
CA GLY A 160 7.72 -3.55 -2.38
C GLY A 160 9.22 -3.31 -2.51
N ALA A 161 9.61 -2.15 -3.03
CA ALA A 161 11.01 -1.81 -3.22
C ALA A 161 11.32 -0.45 -2.61
N ALA A 162 12.48 -0.36 -1.96
CA ALA A 162 13.06 0.85 -1.41
C ALA A 162 14.50 0.94 -1.91
N GLU A 163 14.75 1.83 -2.87
CA GLU A 163 16.07 2.07 -3.44
C GLU A 163 16.74 3.23 -2.72
N ALA A 164 17.89 3.01 -2.09
CA ALA A 164 18.64 4.09 -1.45
C ALA A 164 19.27 5.00 -2.53
N LEU A 165 18.90 6.28 -2.51
CA LEU A 165 19.46 7.33 -3.38
C LEU A 165 20.58 8.10 -2.68
N GLY A 166 20.70 7.97 -1.36
CA GLY A 166 21.67 8.66 -0.53
C GLY A 166 21.70 8.10 0.89
N VAL A 167 22.14 8.92 1.85
CA VAL A 167 22.28 8.52 3.26
C VAL A 167 20.93 8.42 3.96
N ASP A 168 20.02 9.35 3.67
CA ASP A 168 18.68 9.45 4.23
C ASP A 168 17.59 9.50 3.14
N ARG A 169 17.98 9.34 1.86
CA ARG A 169 17.08 9.41 0.71
C ARG A 169 16.76 8.03 0.18
N PHE A 170 15.47 7.75 0.02
CA PHE A 170 14.98 6.50 -0.55
C PHE A 170 13.92 6.75 -1.62
N ARG A 171 13.99 6.02 -2.72
CA ARG A 171 12.90 5.96 -3.70
C ARG A 171 12.06 4.72 -3.44
N LEU A 172 10.78 4.92 -3.19
CA LEU A 172 9.81 3.86 -3.01
C LEU A 172 9.16 3.51 -4.33
N LEU A 173 9.11 2.21 -4.61
CA LEU A 173 8.62 1.63 -5.84
C LEU A 173 7.69 0.47 -5.52
N ARG A 174 6.94 0.02 -6.54
CA ARG A 174 6.02 -1.11 -6.42
C ARG A 174 5.00 -0.89 -5.29
N LEU A 175 4.18 0.14 -5.46
CA LEU A 175 3.28 0.62 -4.42
C LEU A 175 1.93 -0.12 -4.47
N LEU A 176 1.31 -0.31 -3.32
CA LEU A 176 -0.13 -0.60 -3.19
C LEU A 176 -0.80 0.60 -2.53
N ARG A 177 -1.72 1.23 -3.27
CA ARG A 177 -2.33 2.52 -2.92
C ARG A 177 -3.64 2.37 -2.15
N GLY A 178 -4.02 3.41 -1.42
CA GLY A 178 -5.32 3.57 -0.78
C GLY A 178 -5.67 2.44 0.18
N ARG A 179 -4.71 1.98 1.00
CA ARG A 179 -4.95 0.87 1.93
C ARG A 179 -5.89 1.28 3.06
N ARG A 180 -6.66 0.32 3.55
CA ARG A 180 -7.65 0.52 4.63
C ARG A 180 -8.66 1.66 4.36
N GLY A 181 -9.08 1.84 3.10
CA GLY A 181 -10.12 2.82 2.76
C GLY A 181 -9.60 4.26 2.61
N THR A 182 -8.31 4.44 2.29
CA THR A 182 -7.68 5.77 2.12
C THR A 182 -7.60 6.23 0.67
N GLU A 183 -8.40 5.64 -0.23
CA GLU A 183 -8.41 5.97 -1.66
C GLU A 183 -8.74 7.45 -1.92
N SER A 184 -9.51 8.09 -1.03
CA SER A 184 -9.83 9.52 -1.15
C SER A 184 -8.63 10.45 -0.98
N ALA A 185 -7.53 9.97 -0.39
CA ALA A 185 -6.31 10.74 -0.18
C ALA A 185 -5.33 10.65 -1.36
N MET A 186 -5.59 9.76 -2.33
CA MET A 186 -4.66 9.49 -3.44
C MET A 186 -4.45 10.66 -4.40
N SER A 187 -5.42 11.58 -4.50
CA SER A 187 -5.44 12.64 -5.52
C SER A 187 -4.85 13.97 -5.06
N ASN A 188 -4.39 14.07 -3.81
CA ASN A 188 -4.09 15.35 -3.17
C ASN A 188 -2.64 15.41 -2.65
N HIS A 189 -1.75 14.55 -3.15
CA HIS A 189 -0.37 14.55 -2.72
C HIS A 189 0.38 15.81 -3.11
N VAL A 190 1.13 16.33 -2.15
CA VAL A 190 2.02 17.48 -2.31
C VAL A 190 3.44 17.13 -1.86
N ALA A 191 4.44 17.83 -2.39
CA ALA A 191 5.81 17.69 -1.92
C ALA A 191 5.92 18.24 -0.50
N GLY A 192 6.78 17.63 0.32
CA GLY A 192 6.95 17.96 1.74
C GLY A 192 5.94 17.28 2.66
N GLU A 193 5.12 16.35 2.16
CA GLU A 193 4.19 15.61 3.01
C GLU A 193 4.89 14.67 3.98
N ARG A 194 4.24 14.40 5.12
CA ARG A 194 4.75 13.46 6.11
C ARG A 194 4.84 12.05 5.55
N PHE A 195 5.90 11.34 5.92
CA PHE A 195 6.07 9.91 5.73
C PHE A 195 6.28 9.24 7.08
N VAL A 196 5.54 8.17 7.38
CA VAL A 196 5.70 7.37 8.60
C VAL A 196 5.58 5.90 8.25
N LEU A 197 6.60 5.09 8.55
CA LEU A 197 6.50 3.63 8.47
C LEU A 197 5.67 3.12 9.65
N LEU A 198 4.61 2.37 9.36
CA LEU A 198 3.72 1.81 10.37
C LEU A 198 4.17 0.41 10.78
N ASP A 199 5.15 0.36 11.69
CA ASP A 199 5.56 -0.87 12.38
C ASP A 199 4.91 -0.92 13.78
N PRO A 200 4.08 -1.94 14.09
CA PRO A 200 3.47 -2.13 15.40
C PRO A 200 4.45 -2.06 16.60
N LEU A 201 5.73 -2.39 16.39
CA LEU A 201 6.75 -2.33 17.45
C LEU A 201 7.22 -0.91 17.76
N THR A 202 6.98 0.04 16.86
CA THR A 202 7.42 1.45 16.96
C THR A 202 6.25 2.42 17.16
N LEU A 203 5.03 1.90 17.24
CA LEU A 203 3.82 2.68 17.42
C LEU A 203 3.29 2.52 18.84
N LYS A 204 2.94 3.64 19.47
CA LYS A 204 2.18 3.65 20.73
C LYS A 204 0.69 3.71 20.41
N PRO A 205 -0.08 2.63 20.62
CA PRO A 205 -1.53 2.70 20.53
C PRO A 205 -2.10 3.44 21.74
N PHE A 206 -3.12 4.25 21.49
CA PHE A 206 -3.96 4.89 22.49
C PHE A 206 -5.42 4.68 22.12
N ASP A 207 -6.16 3.99 22.98
CA ASP A 207 -7.60 3.78 22.83
C ASP A 207 -8.33 5.03 23.35
N ALA A 208 -8.71 5.92 22.44
CA ALA A 208 -9.45 7.13 22.77
C ALA A 208 -10.90 6.80 23.11
N ALA A 209 -11.48 7.56 24.05
CA ALA A 209 -12.89 7.43 24.37
C ALA A 209 -13.76 7.83 23.16
N SER A 210 -14.87 7.12 22.94
CA SER A 210 -15.79 7.45 21.83
C SER A 210 -16.39 8.86 21.92
N ALA A 211 -16.42 9.46 23.12
CA ALA A 211 -16.83 10.84 23.33
C ALA A 211 -15.89 11.87 22.68
N MET A 212 -14.65 11.50 22.37
CA MET A 212 -13.64 12.37 21.75
C MET A 212 -13.76 12.41 20.22
N LEU A 213 -14.69 11.66 19.63
CA LEU A 213 -14.90 11.66 18.18
C LEU A 213 -15.25 13.05 17.66
N GLY A 214 -14.52 13.50 16.66
CA GLY A 214 -14.66 14.84 16.08
C GLY A 214 -14.01 15.96 16.89
N ALA A 215 -13.45 15.66 18.07
CA ALA A 215 -12.62 16.61 18.81
C ALA A 215 -11.27 16.82 18.13
N GLU A 216 -10.71 18.01 18.29
CA GLU A 216 -9.32 18.31 17.99
C GLU A 216 -8.48 17.85 19.18
N LEU A 217 -7.51 16.98 18.88
CA LEU A 217 -6.59 16.43 19.86
C LEU A 217 -5.24 17.08 19.65
N GLU A 218 -4.64 17.56 20.73
CA GLU A 218 -3.29 18.11 20.76
C GLU A 218 -2.40 17.16 21.56
N LEU A 219 -1.29 16.76 20.96
CA LEU A 219 -0.28 15.89 21.55
C LEU A 219 0.97 16.70 21.82
N LEU A 220 1.52 16.55 23.03
CA LEU A 220 2.85 17.04 23.38
C LEU A 220 3.76 15.84 23.63
N ALA A 221 4.96 15.89 23.04
CA ALA A 221 6.00 14.90 23.23
C ALA A 221 7.27 15.59 23.74
N THR A 222 7.67 15.25 24.96
CA THR A 222 8.87 15.81 25.60
C THR A 222 9.93 14.72 25.72
N GLY A 223 10.99 14.81 24.91
CA GLY A 223 12.15 13.92 24.97
C GLY A 223 13.12 14.31 26.07
N ILE A 224 14.05 13.39 26.36
CA ILE A 224 15.14 13.65 27.31
C ILE A 224 16.10 14.66 26.68
N GLY A 225 16.19 15.85 27.28
CA GLY A 225 17.06 16.92 26.81
C GLY A 225 16.39 17.88 25.83
N ASP A 226 15.08 17.75 25.60
CA ASP A 226 14.31 18.73 24.83
C ASP A 226 13.93 19.91 25.73
N ASP A 227 14.27 21.13 25.28
CA ASP A 227 13.85 22.37 25.96
C ASP A 227 12.42 22.79 25.56
N ILE A 228 11.94 22.31 24.41
CA ILE A 228 10.63 22.62 23.84
C ILE A 228 9.96 21.29 23.47
N PRO A 229 8.72 21.03 23.93
CA PRO A 229 8.00 19.83 23.54
C PRO A 229 7.68 19.84 22.03
N ALA A 230 7.75 18.68 21.40
CA ALA A 230 7.23 18.52 20.05
C ALA A 230 5.70 18.44 20.11
N GLU A 231 5.03 19.25 19.30
CA GLU A 231 3.57 19.37 19.29
C GLU A 231 2.98 18.74 18.02
N ALA A 232 1.84 18.06 18.14
CA ALA A 232 1.10 17.54 17.00
C ALA A 232 -0.41 17.63 17.24
N ALA A 233 -1.16 18.16 16.26
CA ALA A 233 -2.61 18.25 16.33
C ALA A 233 -3.28 17.35 15.29
N LEU A 234 -4.42 16.76 15.65
CA LEU A 234 -5.25 16.00 14.71
C LEU A 234 -6.72 15.97 15.14
N THR A 235 -7.63 15.87 14.17
CA THR A 235 -9.05 15.60 14.45
C THR A 235 -9.33 14.11 14.51
N LEU A 236 -9.95 13.63 15.60
CA LEU A 236 -10.27 12.22 15.76
C LEU A 236 -11.48 11.81 14.90
N ALA A 237 -11.24 11.44 13.64
CA ALA A 237 -12.29 11.09 12.68
C ALA A 237 -12.98 9.73 12.92
N GLY A 238 -12.39 8.85 13.74
CA GLY A 238 -12.93 7.52 14.02
C GLY A 238 -12.84 6.53 12.85
N ARG A 239 -11.81 6.64 12.00
CA ARG A 239 -11.62 5.71 10.87
C ARG A 239 -11.44 4.25 11.32
N SER A 240 -10.81 4.02 12.48
CA SER A 240 -10.54 2.71 13.06
C SER A 240 -11.79 1.94 13.53
N ILE A 241 -12.87 2.65 13.83
CA ILE A 241 -14.16 2.05 14.24
C ILE A 241 -15.16 1.93 13.08
N ARG A 242 -14.75 2.25 11.85
CA ARG A 242 -15.56 2.05 10.65
C ARG A 242 -15.10 0.80 9.93
N PRO A 243 -16.01 -0.02 9.39
CA PRO A 243 -15.63 -1.09 8.48
C PRO A 243 -14.77 -0.51 7.34
N PRO A 244 -13.68 -1.20 6.94
CA PRO A 244 -12.93 -0.79 5.77
C PRO A 244 -13.87 -0.76 4.56
N ALA A 245 -13.66 0.19 3.65
CA ALA A 245 -14.44 0.28 2.43
C ALA A 245 -14.42 -1.07 1.68
N PRO A 246 -15.55 -1.52 1.11
CA PRO A 246 -15.60 -2.82 0.46
C PRO A 246 -14.57 -2.85 -0.66
N GLN A 247 -13.63 -3.79 -0.59
CA GLN A 247 -12.71 -4.02 -1.70
C GLN A 247 -13.53 -4.52 -2.89
N PRO A 248 -13.28 -4.03 -4.13
CA PRO A 248 -13.89 -4.63 -5.30
C PRO A 248 -13.45 -6.09 -5.34
N ALA A 249 -14.38 -7.00 -5.04
CA ALA A 249 -14.14 -8.41 -5.17
C ALA A 249 -13.69 -8.65 -6.61
N ARG A 250 -12.48 -9.21 -6.79
CA ARG A 250 -12.13 -9.89 -8.03
C ARG A 250 -13.12 -11.04 -8.16
N LEU A 251 -14.27 -10.78 -8.78
CA LEU A 251 -15.06 -11.83 -9.37
C LEU A 251 -14.15 -12.41 -10.44
N GLY A 252 -13.47 -13.51 -10.08
CA GLY A 252 -12.86 -14.40 -11.06
C GLY A 252 -13.91 -14.62 -12.13
N VAL A 253 -13.54 -14.33 -13.37
CA VAL A 253 -14.42 -14.42 -14.53
C VAL A 253 -14.67 -15.89 -14.88
N ASP A 254 -15.17 -16.68 -13.93
CA ASP A 254 -15.86 -17.94 -14.19
C ASP A 254 -17.35 -17.71 -13.94
N ARG A 255 -17.92 -17.03 -14.93
CA ARG A 255 -19.30 -17.09 -15.39
C ARG A 255 -20.08 -18.28 -14.82
N TRP A 256 -21.13 -18.04 -14.04
CA TRP A 256 -22.49 -18.60 -14.21
C TRP A 256 -23.49 -17.76 -13.40
N TRP A 257 -24.11 -16.75 -14.02
CA TRP A 257 -25.35 -16.21 -13.48
C TRP A 257 -26.46 -17.24 -13.70
N ARG A 258 -26.87 -17.97 -12.65
CA ARG A 258 -28.16 -18.69 -12.69
C ARG A 258 -29.27 -17.65 -12.59
N CYS A 259 -29.87 -17.31 -13.72
CA CYS A 259 -31.21 -16.73 -13.69
C CYS A 259 -32.14 -17.72 -12.97
N PRO A 260 -32.91 -17.33 -11.95
CA PRO A 260 -33.95 -18.19 -11.42
C PRO A 260 -35.00 -18.37 -12.52
N ALA A 261 -35.02 -19.54 -13.16
CA ALA A 261 -36.12 -19.91 -14.05
C ALA A 261 -37.38 -19.99 -13.21
N ARG A 262 -38.34 -19.10 -13.48
CA ARG A 262 -39.70 -19.21 -12.97
C ARG A 262 -40.28 -20.53 -13.52
N ARG A 263 -40.77 -21.38 -12.61
CA ARG A 263 -41.31 -22.73 -12.85
C ARG A 263 -41.89 -22.94 -14.26
N GLY A 264 -41.33 -23.90 -14.98
CA GLY A 264 -41.84 -24.41 -16.26
C GLY A 264 -40.73 -25.16 -17.00
N GLY A 265 -40.77 -26.49 -16.96
CA GLY A 265 -39.69 -27.38 -17.39
C GLY A 265 -39.31 -27.28 -18.86
N GLY A 266 -38.04 -27.55 -19.13
CA GLY A 266 -37.46 -27.71 -20.46
C GLY A 266 -36.00 -27.28 -20.50
N THR A 267 -35.07 -28.24 -20.47
CA THR A 267 -33.64 -27.98 -20.70
C THR A 267 -33.44 -27.83 -22.20
N LEU A 268 -33.11 -26.62 -22.66
CA LEU A 268 -32.51 -26.42 -23.98
C LEU A 268 -31.06 -26.00 -23.74
N VAL A 269 -30.14 -26.89 -24.08
CA VAL A 269 -28.72 -26.56 -24.25
C VAL A 269 -28.59 -25.96 -25.64
N GLY A 270 -28.13 -24.71 -25.71
CA GLY A 270 -27.85 -24.03 -26.96
C GLY A 270 -26.84 -22.91 -26.70
N ASP A 271 -25.62 -23.10 -27.20
CA ASP A 271 -24.59 -22.08 -27.26
C ASP A 271 -24.97 -21.08 -28.34
N ASP A 272 -25.56 -19.94 -27.97
CA ASP A 272 -25.54 -18.79 -28.86
C ASP A 272 -25.60 -17.45 -28.13
N HIS A 273 -24.52 -16.70 -28.32
CA HIS A 273 -24.13 -15.51 -27.58
C HIS A 273 -24.78 -14.23 -28.14
N ALA A 274 -26.10 -14.19 -28.34
CA ALA A 274 -26.72 -13.01 -28.94
C ALA A 274 -28.21 -12.84 -28.59
N ARG A 275 -28.55 -12.52 -27.33
CA ARG A 275 -29.92 -12.03 -27.01
C ARG A 275 -30.12 -11.24 -25.70
N CYS A 276 -29.06 -10.68 -25.12
CA CYS A 276 -29.18 -9.84 -23.90
C CYS A 276 -28.91 -8.34 -24.13
N ARG A 277 -29.27 -7.79 -25.30
CA ARG A 277 -29.15 -6.33 -25.54
C ARG A 277 -30.44 -5.55 -25.76
N ASN A 278 -31.62 -6.17 -25.84
CA ASN A 278 -32.87 -5.43 -26.05
C ASN A 278 -33.99 -5.94 -25.14
N GLY A 279 -33.96 -5.46 -23.90
CA GLY A 279 -34.96 -5.74 -22.86
C GLY A 279 -35.55 -4.48 -22.25
N ALA A 280 -35.65 -3.39 -23.00
CA ALA A 280 -36.44 -2.21 -22.62
C ALA A 280 -37.34 -1.81 -23.77
N ASN A 281 -38.64 -1.74 -23.47
CA ASN A 281 -39.70 -1.09 -24.24
C ASN A 281 -40.42 -1.90 -25.34
N ARG A 282 -41.26 -2.85 -24.91
CA ARG A 282 -42.50 -3.19 -25.63
C ARG A 282 -43.62 -3.55 -24.66
N ARG A 283 -44.31 -2.56 -24.10
CA ARG A 283 -45.74 -2.67 -23.70
C ARG A 283 -46.38 -1.27 -23.66
N ASN A 284 -46.95 -0.82 -24.79
CA ASN A 284 -48.26 -0.17 -24.73
C ASN A 284 -48.95 -0.28 -26.11
N ARG A 285 -49.80 -1.27 -26.25
CA ARG A 285 -50.87 -1.31 -27.26
C ARG A 285 -52.10 -1.88 -26.59
N SER A 286 -53.00 -1.00 -26.22
CA SER A 286 -54.42 -1.31 -26.05
C SER A 286 -55.25 -0.05 -26.33
N GLY A 287 -55.98 -0.10 -27.44
CA GLY A 287 -57.32 0.49 -27.59
C GLY A 287 -57.46 2.00 -27.71
N GLY A 288 -57.79 2.49 -28.90
CA GLY A 288 -58.34 3.83 -29.12
C GLY A 288 -58.60 4.08 -30.60
N LEU A 289 -59.86 4.31 -30.96
CA LEU A 289 -60.41 4.22 -32.31
C LEU A 289 -59.90 5.29 -33.30
N SER A 290 -59.98 4.88 -34.56
CA SER A 290 -59.88 5.64 -35.81
C SER A 290 -60.80 6.86 -35.87
N LEU A 291 -60.33 7.95 -36.50
CA LEU A 291 -60.99 8.61 -37.64
C LEU A 291 -60.06 9.63 -38.32
N HIS A 292 -59.96 9.49 -39.64
CA HIS A 292 -59.25 10.32 -40.61
C HIS A 292 -60.03 11.61 -40.96
N ARG A 293 -59.30 12.70 -41.24
CA ARG A 293 -59.39 13.59 -42.44
C ARG A 293 -58.37 14.74 -42.27
N SER A 294 -57.30 14.80 -43.06
CA SER A 294 -57.16 15.51 -44.35
C SER A 294 -57.73 16.94 -44.37
N SER A 295 -56.86 17.97 -44.40
CA SER A 295 -56.60 18.78 -45.61
C SER A 295 -55.71 20.01 -45.34
N ALA A 296 -54.73 20.18 -46.24
CA ALA A 296 -54.14 21.40 -46.79
C ALA A 296 -54.48 22.79 -46.23
N GLY A 297 -53.44 23.63 -46.16
CA GLY A 297 -53.37 24.81 -47.02
C GLY A 297 -53.61 26.19 -46.42
N CYS A 298 -52.56 27.01 -46.52
CA CYS A 298 -52.57 28.43 -46.92
C CYS A 298 -53.21 29.49 -45.99
N GLY A 299 -52.47 30.58 -45.73
CA GLY A 299 -53.08 31.91 -45.71
C GLY A 299 -52.68 32.88 -44.59
N ARG A 300 -51.73 33.77 -44.92
CA ARG A 300 -51.69 35.23 -44.66
C ARG A 300 -51.94 35.82 -43.25
N ARG A 301 -50.92 36.60 -42.85
CA ARG A 301 -50.93 38.01 -42.37
C ARG A 301 -52.01 38.45 -41.38
N GLY A 302 -51.50 39.05 -40.30
CA GLY A 302 -52.18 39.97 -39.40
C GLY A 302 -51.24 40.26 -38.25
#